data_AF-A0A370HJE6-F1
#
_entry.id   AF-A0A370HJE6-F1
#
_cell.length_a   1.000
_cell.length_b   1.000
_cell.length_c   1.000
_cell.angle_alpha   90.00
_cell.angle_beta   90.00
_cell.angle_gamma   90.00
#
_symmetry.space_group_name_H-M   'P 1'
#
loop_
_entity.id
_entity.type
_entity.pdbx_description
1 polymer ?
#
loop_
_entity_poly.entity_id
_entity_poly.type
_entity_poly.pdbx_seq_one_letter_code
_entity_poly.pdbx_strand_id
1 'polypeptide(L)'
;MASRARIEWATLGEGRSLNGSAHNIIQLLHGTAAMLDVSASPTTGAARPVAPGFGLHGMGYALVRCLGSSAHPVAVAWGDDPIASSANGKLVEPGEEVALYCREGMLFSLVEVAE
;
A
#
# COMPACT_ATOMS: atom_id res chain seq x y z
N MET A 1 9.11 -17.62 7.93
CA MET A 1 9.71 -16.30 7.62
C MET A 1 8.67 -15.26 7.96
N ALA A 2 9.06 -14.10 8.49
CA ALA A 2 8.11 -13.00 8.70
C ALA A 2 7.59 -12.49 7.34
N SER A 3 6.30 -12.14 7.26
CA SER A 3 5.77 -11.52 6.06
C SER A 3 6.39 -10.15 5.83
N ARG A 4 6.55 -9.77 4.56
CA ARG A 4 7.12 -8.46 4.20
C ARG A 4 6.20 -7.76 3.20
N ALA A 5 6.04 -6.46 3.38
CA ALA A 5 5.30 -5.63 2.45
C ALA A 5 6.17 -4.49 1.93
N ARG A 6 5.91 -4.07 0.69
CA ARG A 6 6.44 -2.84 0.10
C ARG A 6 5.28 -1.89 -0.13
N ILE A 7 5.46 -0.62 0.23
CA ILE A 7 4.54 0.45 -0.14
C ILE A 7 5.30 1.47 -1.00
N GLU A 8 4.75 1.79 -2.15
CA GLU A 8 5.18 2.91 -2.99
C GLU A 8 4.02 3.89 -3.15
N TRP A 9 4.33 5.17 -3.33
CA TRP A 9 3.31 6.19 -3.51
C TRP A 9 3.36 6.72 -4.93
N ALA A 10 2.22 6.79 -5.60
CA ALA A 10 2.15 7.11 -7.01
C ALA A 10 0.99 8.04 -7.34
N THR A 11 1.18 8.89 -8.34
CA THR A 11 0.07 9.48 -9.08
C THR A 11 -0.18 8.63 -10.31
N LEU A 12 -1.41 8.14 -10.46
CA LEU A 12 -1.85 7.46 -11.68
C LEU A 12 -2.47 8.49 -12.63
N GLY A 13 -2.36 8.22 -13.93
CA GLY A 13 -3.00 9.04 -14.96
C GLY A 13 -3.23 8.23 -16.24
N GLU A 14 -3.78 8.88 -17.26
CA GLU A 14 -4.07 8.23 -18.53
C GLU A 14 -2.77 7.92 -19.30
N GLY A 15 -2.67 6.68 -19.75
CA GLY A 15 -1.68 6.22 -20.69
C GLY A 15 -2.33 5.34 -21.76
N ARG A 16 -1.53 4.96 -22.76
CA ARG A 16 -1.99 4.06 -23.83
C ARG A 16 -1.11 2.82 -23.88
N SER A 17 -1.74 1.67 -24.06
CA SER A 17 -1.07 0.43 -24.43
C SER A 17 -0.61 0.46 -25.89
N LEU A 18 0.20 -0.53 -26.29
CA LEU A 18 0.71 -0.64 -27.67
C LEU A 18 -0.38 -0.75 -28.73
N ASN A 19 -1.56 -1.28 -28.39
CA ASN A 19 -2.72 -1.36 -29.28
C ASN A 19 -3.64 -0.12 -29.20
N GLY A 20 -3.23 0.94 -28.47
CA GLY A 20 -3.94 2.20 -28.39
C GLY A 20 -5.06 2.27 -27.36
N SER A 21 -5.32 1.20 -26.61
CA SER A 21 -6.30 1.20 -25.52
C SER A 21 -5.86 2.12 -24.39
N ALA A 22 -6.81 2.82 -23.77
CA ALA A 22 -6.54 3.65 -22.60
C ALA A 22 -6.35 2.77 -21.36
N HIS A 23 -5.31 3.07 -20.58
CA HIS A 23 -4.98 2.40 -19.32
C HIS A 23 -4.52 3.43 -18.29
N ASN A 24 -4.78 3.16 -17.02
CA ASN A 24 -4.14 3.92 -15.95
C ASN A 24 -2.67 3.50 -15.86
N ILE A 25 -1.76 4.46 -15.97
CA ILE A 25 -0.31 4.26 -15.83
C ILE A 25 0.22 5.11 -14.66
N ILE A 26 1.36 4.68 -14.11
CA ILE A 26 2.11 5.47 -13.13
C ILE A 26 2.71 6.67 -13.85
N GLN A 27 2.29 7.88 -13.48
CA GLN A 27 2.83 9.13 -13.99
C GLN A 27 4.04 9.60 -13.18
N LEU A 28 3.99 9.40 -11.87
CA LEU A 28 5.01 9.86 -10.94
C LEU A 28 5.03 8.96 -9.71
N LEU A 29 6.23 8.67 -9.21
CA LEU A 29 6.46 8.07 -7.91
C LEU A 29 6.86 9.16 -6.91
N HIS A 30 6.32 9.07 -5.70
CA HIS A 30 6.50 10.02 -4.61
C HIS A 30 7.29 9.38 -3.47
N GLY A 31 8.32 10.09 -3.02
CA GLY A 31 9.14 9.66 -1.89
C GLY A 31 9.94 8.38 -2.16
N THR A 32 10.36 7.71 -1.09
CA THR A 32 11.08 6.44 -1.13
C THR A 32 10.15 5.31 -0.73
N ALA A 33 10.22 4.16 -1.42
CA ALA A 33 9.44 2.99 -1.04
C ALA A 33 9.66 2.59 0.42
N ALA A 34 8.58 2.32 1.16
CA ALA A 34 8.66 1.77 2.51
C ALA A 34 8.70 0.24 2.45
N MET A 35 9.73 -0.34 3.06
CA MET A 35 9.87 -1.78 3.25
C MET A 35 9.51 -2.12 4.69
N LEU A 36 8.53 -2.98 4.88
CA LEU A 36 7.93 -3.27 6.18
C LEU A 36 8.05 -4.75 6.48
N ASP A 37 8.58 -5.07 7.66
CA ASP A 37 8.42 -6.39 8.24
C ASP A 37 7.06 -6.41 8.93
N VAL A 38 6.20 -7.32 8.48
CA VAL A 38 4.80 -7.42 8.91
C VAL A 38 4.68 -8.62 9.85
N SER A 39 4.02 -8.39 10.97
CA SER A 39 3.80 -9.39 12.01
C SER A 39 2.31 -9.63 12.23
N ALA A 40 1.95 -10.63 13.04
CA ALA A 40 0.58 -10.85 13.49
C ALA A 40 0.02 -9.71 14.37
N SER A 41 0.85 -8.75 14.79
CA SER A 41 0.40 -7.51 15.44
C SER A 41 0.35 -6.35 14.45
N PRO A 42 -0.70 -5.51 14.49
CA PRO A 42 -0.83 -4.39 13.58
C PRO A 42 0.24 -3.33 13.83
N THR A 43 0.71 -2.71 12.75
CA THR A 43 1.59 -1.54 12.82
C THR A 43 0.89 -0.37 13.52
N THR A 44 1.51 0.18 14.56
CA THR A 44 0.94 1.27 15.37
C THR A 44 1.93 2.40 15.61
N GLY A 45 1.41 3.57 15.98
CA GLY A 45 2.21 4.73 16.37
C GLY A 45 3.18 5.20 15.28
N ALA A 46 4.41 5.53 15.71
CA ALA A 46 5.45 6.09 14.84
C ALA A 46 5.98 5.12 13.77
N ALA A 47 5.67 3.82 13.86
CA ALA A 47 6.06 2.84 12.86
C ALA A 47 5.13 2.83 11.63
N ARG A 48 4.00 3.54 11.68
CA ARG A 48 3.05 3.59 10.56
C ARG A 48 3.64 4.34 9.37
N PRO A 49 3.63 3.75 8.16
CA PRO A 49 3.89 4.50 6.94
C PRO A 49 2.90 5.67 6.81
N VAL A 50 3.41 6.79 6.33
CA VAL A 50 2.63 8.02 6.11
C VAL A 50 2.64 8.31 4.62
N ALA A 51 1.47 8.59 4.04
CA ALA A 51 1.38 9.06 2.67
C ALA A 51 2.12 10.40 2.50
N PRO A 52 3.03 10.53 1.53
CA PRO A 52 3.73 11.78 1.27
C PRO A 52 2.80 12.81 0.64
N GLY A 53 3.31 14.02 0.45
CA GLY A 53 2.64 15.03 -0.37
C GLY A 53 2.63 14.62 -1.84
N PHE A 54 1.44 14.64 -2.45
CA PHE A 54 1.23 14.29 -3.86
C PHE A 54 1.22 15.51 -4.81
N GLY A 55 1.67 16.67 -4.32
CA GLY A 55 1.63 17.93 -5.07
C GLY A 55 0.23 18.59 -5.08
N LEU A 56 -0.12 19.24 -6.19
CA LEU A 56 -1.24 20.19 -6.31
C LEU A 56 -2.62 19.68 -5.85
N HIS A 57 -2.85 18.38 -5.89
CA HIS A 57 -4.14 17.78 -5.51
C HIS A 57 -4.12 17.06 -4.16
N GLY A 58 -2.94 16.87 -3.54
CA GLY A 58 -2.80 16.18 -2.26
C GLY A 58 -3.33 14.75 -2.22
N MET A 59 -3.61 14.13 -3.38
CA MET A 59 -4.21 12.80 -3.51
C MET A 59 -3.42 11.95 -4.48
N GLY A 60 -3.36 10.65 -4.20
CA GLY A 60 -2.65 9.67 -5.01
C GLY A 60 -2.99 8.25 -4.58
N TYR A 61 -2.09 7.33 -4.88
CA TYR A 61 -2.25 5.91 -4.61
C TYR A 61 -1.06 5.37 -3.83
N ALA A 62 -1.34 4.55 -2.83
CA ALA A 62 -0.36 3.65 -2.23
C ALA A 62 -0.43 2.32 -2.99
N LEU A 63 0.65 1.98 -3.69
CA LEU A 63 0.86 0.68 -4.31
C LEU A 63 1.43 -0.24 -3.23
N VAL A 64 0.59 -1.11 -2.69
CA VAL A 64 0.96 -2.01 -1.60
C VAL A 64 1.14 -3.40 -2.16
N ARG A 65 2.35 -3.95 -1.99
CA ARG A 65 2.72 -5.27 -2.44
C ARG A 65 3.08 -6.18 -1.27
N CYS A 66 2.42 -7.32 -1.18
CA CYS A 66 2.84 -8.40 -0.29
C CYS A 66 3.96 -9.17 -0.99
N LEU A 67 5.16 -9.20 -0.40
CA LEU A 67 6.33 -9.81 -1.02
C LEU A 67 6.25 -11.32 -0.84
N GLY A 68 6.10 -12.05 -1.96
CA GLY A 68 5.76 -13.48 -2.03
C GLY A 68 6.74 -14.49 -1.40
N SER A 69 7.73 -14.04 -0.63
CA SER A 69 8.43 -14.92 0.33
C SER A 69 7.64 -15.12 1.63
N SER A 70 6.52 -14.41 1.82
CA SER A 70 5.59 -14.62 2.92
C SER A 70 4.74 -15.87 2.68
N ALA A 71 4.52 -16.65 3.74
CA ALA A 71 3.56 -17.76 3.72
C ALA A 71 2.11 -17.28 3.95
N HIS A 72 1.93 -16.01 4.33
CA HIS A 72 0.68 -15.47 4.83
C HIS A 72 0.30 -14.17 4.08
N PRO A 73 -1.00 -13.96 3.82
CA PRO A 73 -1.51 -12.68 3.33
C PRO A 73 -1.28 -11.54 4.32
N VAL A 74 -1.30 -10.31 3.80
CA VAL A 74 -1.22 -9.09 4.61
C VAL A 74 -2.51 -8.30 4.47
N ALA A 75 -3.12 -7.93 5.60
CA ALA A 75 -4.21 -6.96 5.61
C ALA A 75 -3.67 -5.54 5.79
N VAL A 76 -4.19 -4.60 5.00
CA VAL A 76 -3.77 -3.20 4.99
C VAL A 76 -4.98 -2.31 5.27
N ALA A 77 -4.90 -1.47 6.31
CA ALA A 77 -5.88 -0.44 6.63
C ALA A 77 -5.23 0.94 6.53
N TRP A 78 -5.99 1.96 6.15
CA TRP A 78 -5.48 3.32 5.97
C TRP A 78 -6.50 4.37 6.42
N GLY A 79 -6.02 5.50 6.93
CA GLY A 79 -6.86 6.54 7.51
C GLY A 79 -6.09 7.45 8.47
N ASP A 80 -6.80 8.15 9.34
CA ASP A 80 -6.19 9.06 10.32
C ASP A 80 -5.57 8.31 11.52
N ASP A 81 -6.19 7.18 11.92
CA ASP A 81 -5.67 6.27 12.95
C ASP A 81 -6.06 4.81 12.64
N PRO A 82 -5.55 4.22 11.54
CA PRO A 82 -6.00 2.92 11.09
C PRO A 82 -5.42 1.79 11.95
N ILE A 83 -6.23 0.77 12.22
CA ILE A 83 -5.77 -0.48 12.82
C ILE A 83 -6.19 -1.62 11.89
N ALA A 84 -5.20 -2.25 11.26
CA ALA A 84 -5.44 -3.38 10.37
C ALA A 84 -5.77 -4.64 11.17
N SER A 85 -6.70 -5.43 10.65
CA SER A 85 -7.03 -6.77 11.15
C SER A 85 -7.52 -7.65 10.01
N SER A 86 -7.71 -8.94 10.26
CA SER A 86 -8.36 -9.86 9.31
C SER A 86 -9.79 -9.44 8.95
N ALA A 87 -10.45 -8.64 9.80
CA ALA A 87 -11.80 -8.13 9.58
C ALA A 87 -11.83 -6.67 9.09
N ASN A 88 -10.69 -5.96 9.09
CA ASN A 88 -10.61 -4.55 8.77
C ASN A 88 -9.36 -4.24 7.93
N GLY A 89 -9.58 -4.05 6.62
CA GLY A 89 -8.55 -3.70 5.67
C GLY A 89 -8.75 -4.37 4.32
N LYS A 90 -7.87 -4.04 3.38
CA LYS A 90 -7.73 -4.76 2.12
C LYS A 90 -6.72 -5.90 2.32
N LEU A 91 -7.16 -7.13 2.08
CA LEU A 91 -6.25 -8.28 2.01
C LEU A 91 -5.40 -8.20 0.74
N VAL A 92 -4.12 -8.50 0.87
CA VAL A 92 -3.12 -8.52 -0.19
C VAL A 92 -2.41 -9.87 -0.12
N GLU A 93 -2.66 -10.71 -1.13
CA GLU A 93 -2.13 -12.07 -1.22
C GLU A 93 -0.61 -12.06 -1.47
N PRO A 94 0.13 -13.10 -1.06
CA PRO A 94 1.56 -13.21 -1.35
C PRO A 94 1.86 -13.05 -2.86
N GLY A 95 2.66 -12.04 -3.20
CA GLY A 95 3.01 -11.69 -4.58
C GLY A 95 2.04 -10.71 -5.26
N GLU A 96 0.86 -10.46 -4.69
CA GLU A 96 -0.12 -9.49 -5.17
C GLU A 96 0.34 -8.04 -4.87
N GLU A 97 -0.05 -7.14 -5.77
CA GLU A 97 0.04 -5.70 -5.58
C GLU A 97 -1.34 -5.07 -5.77
N VAL A 98 -1.71 -4.18 -4.84
CA VAL A 98 -2.98 -3.45 -4.88
C VAL A 98 -2.74 -1.96 -4.84
N ALA A 99 -3.55 -1.20 -5.58
CA ALA A 99 -3.54 0.26 -5.53
C ALA A 99 -4.62 0.77 -4.58
N LEU A 100 -4.22 1.49 -3.54
CA LEU A 100 -5.11 2.04 -2.51
C LEU A 100 -5.16 3.57 -2.63
N TYR A 101 -6.33 4.13 -2.87
CA TYR A 101 -6.49 5.58 -2.95
C TYR A 101 -6.27 6.24 -1.59
N CYS A 102 -5.43 7.28 -1.54
CA CYS A 102 -5.08 7.96 -0.30
C CYS A 102 -4.83 9.46 -0.51
N ARG A 103 -4.88 10.20 0.59
CA ARG A 103 -4.49 11.61 0.67
C ARG A 103 -3.17 11.76 1.41
N GLU A 104 -2.51 12.89 1.19
CA GLU A 104 -1.32 13.29 1.95
C GLU A 104 -1.57 13.20 3.47
N GLY A 105 -0.54 12.73 4.21
CA GLY A 105 -0.57 12.60 5.67
C GLY A 105 -1.36 11.41 6.20
N MET A 106 -2.05 10.67 5.35
CA MET A 106 -2.80 9.48 5.75
C MET A 106 -1.86 8.37 6.23
N LEU A 107 -2.21 7.76 7.35
CA LEU A 107 -1.44 6.66 7.93
C LEU A 107 -1.85 5.32 7.32
N PHE A 108 -0.95 4.36 7.38
CA PHE A 108 -1.18 2.97 7.00
C PHE A 108 -0.85 2.04 8.18
N SER A 109 -1.68 1.03 8.37
CA SER A 109 -1.44 -0.08 9.29
C SER A 109 -1.44 -1.37 8.49
N LEU A 110 -0.51 -2.26 8.82
CA LEU A 110 -0.40 -3.58 8.20
C LEU A 110 -0.37 -4.65 9.29
N VAL A 111 -0.95 -5.81 8.99
CA VAL A 111 -0.89 -7.00 9.85
C VAL A 111 -0.85 -8.25 8.98
N GLU A 112 -0.11 -9.25 9.44
CA GLU A 112 -0.10 -10.58 8.86
C GLU A 112 -1.38 -11.29 9.27
N VAL A 113 -2.08 -11.88 8.30
CA VAL A 113 -3.29 -12.67 8.54
C VAL A 113 -2.92 -14.14 8.41
N ALA A 114 -2.81 -14.81 9.55
CA ALA A 114 -2.75 -16.27 9.56
C ALA A 114 -4.17 -16.81 9.34
N GLU A 115 -4.31 -17.79 8.44
CA GLU A 115 -5.54 -18.60 8.30
C GLU A 115 -5.80 -19.45 9.54
#